data_AF-A0A2L2YYY8-F1
#
_entry.id   AF-A0A2L2YYY8-F1
#
_cell.length_a   1.000
_cell.length_b   1.000
_cell.length_c   1.000
_cell.angle_alpha   90.00
_cell.angle_beta   90.00
_cell.angle_gamma   90.00
#
_symmetry.space_group_name_H-M   'P 1'
#
loop_
_entity.id
_entity.type
_entity.pdbx_description
1 polymer ?
#
loop_
_entity_poly.entity_id
_entity_poly.type
_entity_poly.pdbx_seq_one_letter_code
_entity_poly.pdbx_strand_id
1 'polypeptide(L)'
;TYSFDGEEEELNTYSLIQCFFRSPVVRESLKCSSLLEDFSKDDSMKIDVKALPCTVLSMDFFDKIFMANIAISDGTIRKRYEEYVDGITIADELRSMLLLQESEHYSLYSEDERNEFIFRIFKHLCIGGNMNQYEDNLEQYIKTTKMLYKDLICVRKCGTQKKISIKSEVFEITCTKNGCPVFPNKKLHEQDFAYLVINNIEKC
;
A
#
# COMPACT_ATOMS: atom_id res chain seq x y z
N THR A 1 0.45 -2.81 -19.52
CA THR A 1 -0.63 -3.56 -18.86
C THR A 1 -0.50 -5.01 -19.25
N TYR A 2 -0.31 -5.92 -18.29
CA TYR A 2 -0.16 -7.36 -18.52
C TYR A 2 -1.49 -8.07 -18.20
N SER A 3 -1.90 -9.05 -19.00
CA SER A 3 -3.08 -9.91 -18.79
C SER A 3 -2.60 -11.34 -18.50
N PHE A 4 -3.20 -12.01 -17.52
CA PHE A 4 -2.90 -13.40 -17.17
C PHE A 4 -4.08 -14.28 -17.60
N ASP A 5 -3.84 -15.19 -18.55
CA ASP A 5 -4.87 -16.02 -19.18
C ASP A 5 -4.70 -17.51 -18.80
N GLY A 6 -4.75 -17.82 -17.49
CA GLY A 6 -4.77 -19.22 -17.02
C GLY A 6 -6.15 -19.88 -17.20
N GLU A 7 -6.19 -21.21 -17.32
CA GLU A 7 -7.46 -21.96 -17.44
C GLU A 7 -8.37 -21.69 -16.22
N GLU A 8 -9.57 -21.16 -16.47
CA GLU A 8 -10.62 -20.84 -15.48
C GLU A 8 -11.27 -22.14 -14.92
N GLU A 9 -10.49 -23.02 -14.29
CA GLU A 9 -11.04 -23.80 -13.18
C GLU A 9 -11.20 -22.84 -11.99
N GLU A 10 -12.24 -22.98 -11.14
CA GLU A 10 -12.57 -22.10 -10.01
C GLU A 10 -11.36 -21.74 -9.11
N LEU A 11 -10.51 -20.82 -9.59
CA LEU A 11 -9.31 -20.36 -8.92
C LEU A 11 -9.78 -19.36 -7.87
N ASN A 12 -9.74 -19.76 -6.61
CA ASN A 12 -9.80 -18.81 -5.51
C ASN A 12 -8.70 -17.75 -5.71
N THR A 13 -8.98 -16.49 -5.38
CA THR A 13 -8.03 -15.38 -5.45
C THR A 13 -6.63 -15.74 -4.90
N TYR A 14 -6.54 -16.51 -3.83
CA TYR A 14 -5.26 -17.00 -3.31
C TYR A 14 -4.48 -17.88 -4.30
N SER A 15 -5.12 -18.84 -4.97
CA SER A 15 -4.43 -19.70 -5.94
C SER A 15 -4.02 -18.92 -7.18
N LEU A 16 -4.82 -17.95 -7.61
CA LEU A 16 -4.45 -17.01 -8.68
C LEU A 16 -3.14 -16.27 -8.33
N ILE A 17 -3.05 -15.70 -7.13
CA ILE A 17 -1.87 -14.97 -6.65
C ILE A 17 -0.65 -15.90 -6.61
N GLN A 18 -0.83 -17.11 -6.09
CA GLN A 18 0.22 -18.13 -6.03
C GLN A 18 0.74 -18.52 -7.42
N CYS A 19 -0.14 -18.64 -8.42
CA CYS A 19 0.24 -18.90 -9.81
C CYS A 19 0.91 -17.70 -10.47
N PHE A 20 0.39 -16.49 -10.23
CA PHE A 20 0.91 -15.24 -10.78
C PHE A 20 2.39 -15.05 -10.42
N PHE A 21 2.75 -15.15 -9.14
CA PHE A 21 4.14 -14.97 -8.70
C PHE A 21 5.07 -16.14 -9.04
N ARG A 22 4.54 -17.34 -9.33
CA ARG A 22 5.34 -18.47 -9.83
C ARG A 22 5.59 -18.42 -11.33
N SER A 23 4.75 -17.70 -12.09
CA SER A 23 4.91 -17.55 -13.54
C SER A 23 6.31 -17.01 -13.90
N PRO A 24 7.10 -17.72 -14.72
CA PRO A 24 8.41 -17.25 -15.17
C PRO A 24 8.33 -15.88 -15.85
N VAL A 25 7.30 -15.68 -16.68
CA VAL A 25 7.07 -14.42 -17.41
C VAL A 25 6.86 -13.26 -16.45
N VAL A 26 6.08 -13.46 -15.38
CA VAL A 26 5.85 -12.43 -14.36
C VAL A 26 7.14 -12.11 -13.62
N ARG A 27 7.89 -13.14 -13.18
CA ARG A 27 9.16 -12.95 -12.47
C ARG A 27 10.20 -12.20 -13.30
N GLU A 28 10.33 -12.54 -14.57
CA GLU A 28 11.18 -11.82 -15.53
C GLU A 28 10.72 -10.37 -15.72
N SER A 29 9.41 -10.15 -15.83
CA SER A 29 8.83 -8.81 -16.04
C SER A 29 8.99 -7.89 -14.83
N LEU A 30 8.89 -8.42 -13.61
CA LEU A 30 9.01 -7.64 -12.38
C LEU A 30 10.42 -7.08 -12.18
N LYS A 31 11.45 -7.62 -12.84
CA LYS A 31 12.86 -7.20 -12.77
C LYS A 31 13.38 -7.00 -11.34
N CYS A 32 12.72 -7.59 -10.36
CA CYS A 32 13.07 -7.43 -8.96
C CYS A 32 14.22 -8.39 -8.69
N SER A 33 15.41 -7.88 -8.40
CA SER A 33 16.62 -8.71 -8.20
C SER A 33 16.41 -9.82 -7.17
N SER A 34 15.54 -9.58 -6.18
CA SER A 34 15.15 -10.58 -5.18
C SER A 34 14.12 -11.60 -5.65
N LEU A 35 13.47 -11.40 -6.81
CA LEU A 35 12.61 -12.35 -7.53
C LEU A 35 13.29 -12.97 -8.77
N LEU A 36 14.53 -12.58 -9.07
CA LEU A 36 15.30 -13.04 -10.25
C LEU A 36 16.30 -14.19 -9.97
N GLU A 37 16.64 -14.49 -8.71
CA GLU A 37 17.27 -15.78 -8.38
C GLU A 37 16.30 -16.92 -8.78
N ASP A 38 16.74 -18.08 -9.27
CA ASP A 38 15.83 -19.03 -9.92
C ASP A 38 14.86 -19.71 -8.93
N PHE A 39 13.71 -19.07 -8.68
CA PHE A 39 12.66 -19.49 -7.73
C PHE A 39 11.77 -20.63 -8.24
N SER A 40 12.01 -21.11 -9.46
CA SER A 40 11.11 -22.06 -10.15
C SER A 40 11.19 -23.50 -9.66
N LYS A 41 12.19 -23.86 -8.85
CA LYS A 41 12.51 -25.25 -8.47
C LYS A 41 12.58 -25.51 -6.97
N ASP A 42 12.22 -24.53 -6.15
CA ASP A 42 12.52 -24.56 -4.72
C ASP A 42 11.23 -24.43 -3.89
N ASP A 43 10.73 -25.56 -3.39
CA ASP A 43 9.54 -25.65 -2.51
C ASP A 43 9.71 -24.86 -1.18
N SER A 44 10.90 -24.33 -0.91
CA SER A 44 11.17 -23.48 0.26
C SER A 44 10.58 -22.06 0.17
N MET A 45 10.07 -21.66 -1.00
CA MET A 45 9.47 -20.34 -1.19
C MET A 45 8.00 -20.32 -0.77
N LYS A 46 7.67 -19.40 0.14
CA LYS A 46 6.30 -19.13 0.56
C LYS A 46 5.90 -17.72 0.11
N ILE A 47 4.71 -17.63 -0.46
CA ILE A 47 4.08 -16.35 -0.81
C ILE A 47 3.03 -16.11 0.27
N ASP A 48 3.31 -15.12 1.11
CA ASP A 48 2.42 -14.65 2.17
C ASP A 48 1.53 -13.54 1.60
N VAL A 49 0.22 -13.72 1.74
CA VAL A 49 -0.80 -12.87 1.16
C VAL A 49 -1.68 -12.34 2.27
N LYS A 50 -1.71 -11.01 2.43
CA LYS A 50 -2.59 -10.34 3.40
C LYS A 50 -3.60 -9.48 2.67
N ALA A 51 -4.88 -9.83 2.78
CA ALA A 51 -5.96 -8.99 2.28
C ALA A 51 -6.01 -7.67 3.04
N LEU A 52 -6.14 -6.56 2.31
CA LEU A 52 -6.25 -5.23 2.87
C LEU A 52 -7.64 -4.64 2.61
N PRO A 53 -8.23 -3.97 3.61
CA PRO A 53 -9.47 -3.25 3.39
C PRO A 53 -9.22 -2.08 2.43
N CYS A 54 -10.17 -1.88 1.54
CA CYS A 54 -10.20 -0.81 0.57
C CYS A 54 -11.64 -0.33 0.49
N THR A 55 -12.08 0.40 1.51
CA THR A 55 -13.49 0.76 1.71
C THR A 55 -13.75 2.26 1.73
N VAL A 56 -12.70 3.07 1.92
CA VAL A 56 -12.80 4.53 2.02
C VAL A 56 -13.17 5.17 0.68
N LEU A 57 -14.24 5.95 0.67
CA LEU A 57 -14.77 6.63 -0.54
C LEU A 57 -14.60 8.16 -0.53
N SER A 58 -14.27 8.75 0.62
CA SER A 58 -14.11 10.20 0.78
C SER A 58 -12.71 10.56 1.27
N MET A 59 -12.20 11.70 0.80
CA MET A 59 -10.93 12.25 1.27
C MET A 59 -11.03 12.93 2.64
N ASP A 60 -12.25 13.19 3.13
CA ASP A 60 -12.52 13.69 4.48
C ASP A 60 -11.94 12.75 5.56
N PHE A 61 -11.60 11.52 5.18
CA PHE A 61 -10.78 10.59 5.97
C PHE A 61 -9.48 11.24 6.50
N PHE A 62 -8.90 12.18 5.76
CA PHE A 62 -7.68 12.89 6.15
C PHE A 62 -7.93 14.18 6.96
N ASP A 63 -9.18 14.60 7.15
CA ASP A 63 -9.52 15.80 7.92
C ASP A 63 -9.09 15.69 9.39
N LYS A 64 -8.99 14.46 9.91
CA LYS A 64 -8.47 14.17 11.24
C LYS A 64 -7.08 14.77 11.48
N ILE A 65 -6.23 14.83 10.45
CA ILE A 65 -4.86 15.37 10.54
C ILE A 65 -4.91 16.89 10.84
N PHE A 66 -5.83 17.61 10.19
CA PHE A 66 -6.05 19.03 10.46
C PHE A 66 -6.70 19.25 11.83
N MET A 67 -7.68 18.43 12.21
CA MET A 67 -8.34 18.52 13.52
C MET A 67 -7.39 18.24 14.69
N ALA A 68 -6.45 17.32 14.50
CA ALA A 68 -5.37 17.02 15.45
C ALA A 68 -4.24 18.04 15.42
N ASN A 69 -4.34 19.08 14.59
CA ASN A 69 -3.38 20.16 14.53
C ASN A 69 -1.98 19.69 14.08
N ILE A 70 -1.88 18.61 13.30
CA ILE A 70 -0.61 18.11 12.72
C ILE A 70 -0.18 18.98 11.53
N ALA A 71 -1.15 19.49 10.78
CA ALA A 71 -0.98 20.54 9.80
C ALA A 71 -1.90 21.72 10.16
N ILE A 72 -1.46 22.93 9.84
CA ILE A 72 -2.31 24.13 9.98
C ILE A 72 -3.27 24.25 8.79
N SER A 73 -4.20 25.21 8.85
CA SER A 73 -5.27 25.35 7.87
C SER A 73 -4.82 25.60 6.42
N ASP A 74 -3.58 26.04 6.20
CA ASP A 74 -3.01 26.23 4.85
C ASP A 74 -2.29 24.97 4.31
N GLY A 75 -2.32 23.87 5.06
CA GLY A 75 -1.66 22.62 4.73
C GLY A 75 -0.22 22.51 5.25
N THR A 76 0.40 23.56 5.77
CA THR A 76 1.78 23.50 6.28
C THR A 76 1.89 22.50 7.43
N ILE A 77 2.74 21.50 7.26
CA ILE A 77 2.97 20.45 8.24
C ILE A 77 3.84 21.00 9.36
N ARG A 78 3.44 20.75 10.61
CA ARG A 78 4.20 21.21 11.77
C ARG A 78 5.50 20.47 11.91
N LYS A 79 6.58 21.24 12.05
CA LYS A 79 7.92 20.73 12.30
C LYS A 79 8.11 20.37 13.76
N ARG A 80 9.02 19.43 14.00
CA ARG A 80 9.46 19.00 15.33
C ARG A 80 10.97 18.80 15.33
N TYR A 81 11.53 18.46 16.48
CA TYR A 81 12.93 18.06 16.56
C TYR A 81 13.17 16.77 15.78
N GLU A 82 14.28 16.77 15.06
CA GLU A 82 14.66 15.69 14.18
C GLU A 82 15.05 14.44 14.98
N GLU A 83 14.45 13.32 14.61
CA GLU A 83 14.72 12.00 15.17
C GLU A 83 15.02 11.02 14.02
N TYR A 84 15.94 10.09 14.24
CA TYR A 84 16.31 9.09 13.25
C TYR A 84 15.87 7.71 13.72
N VAL A 85 14.95 7.09 13.00
CA VAL A 85 14.42 5.74 13.32
C VAL A 85 14.52 4.87 12.08
N ASP A 86 15.23 3.75 12.19
CA ASP A 86 15.41 2.76 11.12
C ASP A 86 15.92 3.33 9.78
N GLY A 87 16.65 4.45 9.81
CA GLY A 87 17.15 5.13 8.60
C GLY A 87 16.18 6.14 7.99
N ILE A 88 15.03 6.38 8.64
CA ILE A 88 14.08 7.41 8.28
C ILE A 88 14.29 8.64 9.18
N THR A 89 14.33 9.82 8.56
CA THR A 89 14.39 11.10 9.27
C THR A 89 12.98 11.60 9.59
N ILE A 90 12.68 11.75 10.88
CA ILE A 90 11.40 12.24 11.38
C ILE A 90 11.59 13.67 11.87
N ALA A 91 11.25 14.63 11.01
CA ALA A 91 11.43 16.07 11.27
C ALA A 91 10.10 16.85 11.37
N ASP A 92 8.96 16.15 11.31
CA ASP A 92 7.64 16.76 11.40
C ASP A 92 6.62 15.86 12.13
N GLU A 93 5.53 16.48 12.60
CA GLU A 93 4.48 15.78 13.34
C GLU A 93 3.72 14.76 12.49
N LEU A 94 3.72 14.93 11.17
CA LEU A 94 3.08 13.99 10.26
C LEU A 94 3.81 12.64 10.26
N ARG A 95 5.13 12.63 10.01
CA ARG A 95 5.92 11.39 10.06
C ARG A 95 5.97 10.81 11.45
N SER A 96 5.98 11.65 12.49
CA SER A 96 5.87 11.19 13.88
C SER A 96 4.58 10.40 14.11
N MET A 97 3.42 10.95 13.72
CA MET A 97 2.13 10.26 13.82
C MET A 97 2.10 8.95 13.02
N LEU A 98 2.77 8.90 11.85
CA LEU A 98 2.77 7.74 10.97
C LEU A 98 3.69 6.59 11.42
N LEU A 99 4.79 6.89 12.13
CA LEU A 99 5.88 5.94 12.38
C LEU A 99 6.12 5.65 13.87
N LEU A 100 5.94 6.63 14.75
CA LEU A 100 6.32 6.49 16.15
C LEU A 100 5.14 6.02 16.98
N GLN A 101 5.19 4.78 17.46
CA GLN A 101 4.14 4.21 18.32
C GLN A 101 3.93 5.01 19.61
N GLU A 102 5.00 5.63 20.11
CA GLU A 102 5.00 6.48 21.31
C GLU A 102 4.52 7.92 21.04
N SER A 103 4.21 8.27 19.79
CA SER A 103 3.69 9.60 19.47
C SER A 103 2.30 9.79 20.06
N GLU A 104 2.04 10.99 20.61
CA GLU A 104 0.72 11.39 21.10
C GLU A 104 -0.37 11.20 20.03
N HIS A 105 -0.01 11.36 18.76
CA HIS A 105 -0.93 11.28 17.63
C HIS A 105 -0.96 9.91 16.95
N TYR A 106 -0.18 8.91 17.38
CA TYR A 106 -0.12 7.59 16.73
C TYR A 106 -1.50 6.93 16.61
N SER A 107 -2.34 7.12 17.62
CA SER A 107 -3.71 6.58 17.69
C SER A 107 -4.77 7.50 17.08
N LEU A 108 -4.38 8.55 16.34
CA LEU A 108 -5.31 9.41 15.61
C LEU A 108 -6.18 8.62 14.62
N TYR A 109 -5.58 7.59 14.02
CA TYR A 109 -6.24 6.59 13.21
C TYR A 109 -6.28 5.26 13.96
N SER A 110 -7.42 4.57 13.92
CA SER A 110 -7.53 3.23 14.50
C SER A 110 -6.66 2.23 13.73
N GLU A 111 -6.43 1.04 14.31
CA GLU A 111 -5.69 0.00 13.61
C GLU A 111 -6.33 -0.39 12.27
N ASP A 112 -7.67 -0.49 12.23
CA ASP A 112 -8.42 -0.77 11.01
C ASP A 112 -8.24 0.34 9.96
N GLU A 113 -8.32 1.60 10.39
CA GLU A 113 -8.10 2.74 9.50
C GLU A 113 -6.67 2.81 8.98
N ARG A 114 -5.67 2.47 9.81
CA ARG A 114 -4.28 2.37 9.36
C ARG A 114 -4.05 1.21 8.39
N ASN A 115 -4.91 0.18 8.45
CA ASN A 115 -4.87 -0.95 7.52
C ASN A 115 -5.57 -0.65 6.18
N GLU A 116 -6.39 0.39 6.08
CA GLU A 116 -7.00 0.81 4.81
C GLU A 116 -5.95 1.12 3.75
N PHE A 117 -6.20 0.66 2.53
CA PHE A 117 -5.25 0.81 1.44
C PHE A 117 -4.93 2.28 1.12
N ILE A 118 -5.93 3.17 1.22
CA ILE A 118 -5.73 4.60 1.02
C ILE A 118 -4.76 5.20 2.07
N PHE A 119 -4.86 4.74 3.33
CA PHE A 119 -3.96 5.19 4.39
C PHE A 119 -2.54 4.69 4.14
N ARG A 120 -2.37 3.44 3.70
CA ARG A 120 -1.06 2.86 3.35
C ARG A 120 -0.40 3.62 2.20
N ILE A 121 -1.14 3.94 1.12
CA ILE A 121 -0.62 4.78 0.03
C ILE A 121 -0.15 6.14 0.57
N PHE A 122 -0.98 6.79 1.38
CA PHE A 122 -0.65 8.08 1.98
C PHE A 122 0.61 8.00 2.85
N LYS A 123 0.69 6.99 3.72
CA LYS A 123 1.86 6.71 4.57
C LYS A 123 3.12 6.59 3.73
N HIS A 124 3.09 5.77 2.68
CA HIS A 124 4.24 5.53 1.79
C HIS A 124 4.70 6.80 1.06
N LEU A 125 3.76 7.63 0.61
CA LEU A 125 4.09 8.92 0.00
C LEU A 125 4.74 9.87 1.02
N CYS A 126 4.25 9.91 2.25
CA CYS A 126 4.78 10.80 3.30
C CYS A 126 6.17 10.38 3.79
N ILE A 127 6.40 9.08 3.96
CA ILE A 127 7.71 8.53 4.35
C ILE A 127 8.70 8.68 3.19
N GLY A 128 8.23 8.47 1.96
CA GLY A 128 9.05 8.50 0.76
C GLY A 128 10.02 7.32 0.69
N GLY A 129 11.02 7.42 -0.19
CA GLY A 129 12.12 6.46 -0.31
C GLY A 129 13.48 7.15 -0.21
N ASN A 130 14.55 6.42 -0.55
CA ASN A 130 15.94 6.89 -0.43
C ASN A 130 16.27 8.21 -1.15
N MET A 131 15.48 8.60 -2.15
CA MET A 131 15.71 9.82 -2.93
C MET A 131 14.94 11.05 -2.39
N ASN A 132 14.46 11.02 -1.14
CA ASN A 132 13.82 12.13 -0.41
C ASN A 132 12.81 12.95 -1.25
N GLN A 133 11.57 12.48 -1.30
CA GLN A 133 10.45 13.21 -1.90
C GLN A 133 9.61 13.91 -0.83
N TYR A 134 10.29 14.70 0.01
CA TYR A 134 9.61 15.43 1.07
C TYR A 134 8.91 16.65 0.53
N GLU A 135 7.68 16.80 0.99
CA GLU A 135 6.82 17.95 0.81
C GLU A 135 6.42 18.47 2.19
N ASP A 136 6.34 19.80 2.30
CA ASP A 136 6.01 20.51 3.54
C ASP A 136 4.53 20.83 3.65
N ASN A 137 3.78 20.65 2.56
CA ASN A 137 2.35 20.87 2.50
C ASN A 137 1.56 19.55 2.42
N LEU A 138 0.74 19.30 3.44
CA LEU A 138 -0.12 18.12 3.58
C LEU A 138 -1.07 17.93 2.40
N GLU A 139 -1.60 19.01 1.82
CA GLU A 139 -2.57 18.93 0.73
C GLU A 139 -1.98 18.27 -0.52
N GLN A 140 -0.68 18.43 -0.76
CA GLN A 140 0.00 17.80 -1.89
C GLN A 140 0.07 16.28 -1.72
N TYR A 141 0.33 15.79 -0.50
CA TYR A 141 0.26 14.36 -0.21
C TYR A 141 -1.15 13.81 -0.36
N ILE A 142 -2.16 14.51 0.18
CA ILE A 142 -3.58 14.12 0.06
C ILE A 142 -4.00 14.09 -1.41
N LYS A 143 -3.63 15.10 -2.20
CA LYS A 143 -3.92 15.19 -3.63
C LYS A 143 -3.27 14.05 -4.41
N THR A 144 -1.99 13.77 -4.16
CA THR A 144 -1.26 12.70 -4.84
C THR A 144 -1.81 11.33 -4.45
N THR A 145 -2.13 11.13 -3.17
CA THR A 145 -2.82 9.93 -2.66
C THR A 145 -4.15 9.73 -3.39
N LYS A 146 -4.97 10.78 -3.52
CA LYS A 146 -6.25 10.73 -4.22
C LYS A 146 -6.09 10.31 -5.68
N MET A 147 -5.11 10.88 -6.38
CA MET A 147 -4.85 10.53 -7.78
C MET A 147 -4.47 9.05 -7.91
N LEU A 148 -3.48 8.60 -7.13
CA LEU A 148 -3.00 7.22 -7.17
C LEU A 148 -4.10 6.22 -6.75
N TYR A 149 -4.84 6.51 -5.69
CA TYR A 149 -5.93 5.66 -5.22
C TYR A 149 -7.03 5.50 -6.29
N LYS A 150 -7.39 6.57 -7.00
CA LYS A 150 -8.39 6.52 -8.09
C LYS A 150 -7.88 5.78 -9.33
N ASP A 151 -6.58 5.82 -9.60
CA ASP A 151 -5.98 5.10 -10.72
C ASP A 151 -5.87 3.59 -10.44
N LEU A 152 -5.68 3.22 -9.17
CA LEU A 152 -5.57 1.82 -8.75
C LEU A 152 -6.92 1.14 -8.52
N ILE A 153 -7.87 1.86 -7.90
CA ILE A 153 -9.14 1.28 -7.42
C ILE A 153 -10.30 1.57 -8.36
N CYS A 154 -11.01 0.50 -8.71
CA CYS A 154 -12.20 0.51 -9.54
C CYS A 154 -13.47 0.57 -8.69
N VAL A 155 -14.30 1.59 -8.96
CA VAL A 155 -15.62 1.76 -8.36
C VAL A 155 -16.73 1.60 -9.41
N ARG A 156 -17.84 0.98 -9.04
CA ARG A 156 -19.07 0.91 -9.85
C ARG A 156 -20.23 1.55 -9.12
N LYS A 157 -21.16 2.11 -9.88
CA LYS A 157 -22.50 2.47 -9.39
C LYS A 157 -23.39 1.24 -9.58
N CYS A 158 -23.88 0.66 -8.50
CA CYS A 158 -24.76 -0.50 -8.55
C CYS A 158 -26.22 -0.08 -8.29
N GLY A 159 -27.12 -0.58 -9.14
CA GLY A 159 -28.58 -0.46 -9.00
C GLY A 159 -29.18 0.91 -9.34
N THR A 160 -30.51 0.99 -9.24
CA THR A 160 -31.31 2.22 -9.48
C THR A 160 -30.99 3.36 -8.50
N GLN A 161 -30.44 3.04 -7.32
CA GLN A 161 -30.15 4.00 -6.25
C GLN A 161 -28.76 4.67 -6.35
N LYS A 162 -27.97 4.44 -7.41
CA LYS A 162 -26.63 5.03 -7.62
C LYS A 162 -25.65 4.83 -6.44
N LYS A 163 -25.78 3.75 -5.66
CA LYS A 163 -24.83 3.45 -4.58
C LYS A 163 -23.48 3.04 -5.19
N ILE A 164 -22.42 3.72 -4.78
CA ILE A 164 -21.05 3.43 -5.24
C ILE A 164 -20.53 2.26 -4.41
N SER A 165 -19.99 1.23 -5.08
CA SER A 165 -19.29 0.10 -4.46
C SER A 165 -17.92 -0.09 -5.10
N ILE A 166 -16.96 -0.53 -4.28
CA ILE A 166 -15.60 -0.87 -4.73
C ILE A 166 -15.60 -2.32 -5.24
N LYS A 167 -14.95 -2.53 -6.40
CA LYS A 167 -14.83 -3.84 -7.06
C LYS A 167 -13.39 -4.39 -7.03
N SER A 168 -12.44 -3.59 -6.59
CA SER A 168 -11.05 -4.00 -6.44
C SER A 168 -10.83 -4.76 -5.14
N GLU A 169 -10.07 -5.84 -5.21
CA GLU A 169 -9.51 -6.52 -4.06
C GLU A 169 -8.02 -6.17 -3.98
N VAL A 170 -7.53 -5.87 -2.77
CA VAL A 170 -6.14 -5.44 -2.56
C VAL A 170 -5.45 -6.40 -1.62
N PHE A 171 -4.23 -6.80 -1.99
CA PHE A 171 -3.41 -7.73 -1.23
C PHE A 171 -2.01 -7.15 -1.03
N GLU A 172 -1.53 -7.18 0.21
CA GLU A 172 -0.12 -7.01 0.51
C GLU A 172 0.60 -8.34 0.29
N ILE A 173 1.69 -8.29 -0.48
CA ILE A 173 2.45 -9.47 -0.88
C ILE A 173 3.84 -9.40 -0.28
N THR A 174 4.18 -10.46 0.45
CA THR A 174 5.55 -10.72 0.87
C THR A 174 5.94 -12.13 0.46
N CYS A 175 7.18 -12.31 0.02
CA CYS A 175 7.70 -13.64 -0.24
C CYS A 175 8.82 -13.94 0.74
N THR A 176 8.80 -15.16 1.28
CA THR A 176 9.85 -15.67 2.17
C THR A 176 10.50 -16.91 1.57
N LYS A 177 11.80 -17.07 1.82
CA LYS A 177 12.59 -18.25 1.47
C LYS A 177 13.34 -18.72 2.69
N ASN A 178 13.15 -19.98 3.08
CA ASN A 178 13.72 -20.53 4.32
C ASN A 178 13.42 -19.68 5.58
N GLY A 179 12.24 -19.05 5.62
CA GLY A 179 11.82 -18.17 6.71
C GLY A 179 12.36 -16.74 6.65
N CYS A 180 13.21 -16.40 5.69
CA CYS A 180 13.74 -15.05 5.50
C CYS A 180 12.96 -14.30 4.41
N PRO A 181 12.63 -13.00 4.59
CA PRO A 181 11.99 -12.21 3.54
C PRO A 181 12.93 -12.06 2.34
N VAL A 182 12.36 -12.14 1.14
CA VAL A 182 13.07 -11.90 -0.12
C VAL A 182 12.38 -10.81 -0.94
N PHE A 183 11.05 -10.75 -0.92
CA PHE A 183 10.27 -9.75 -1.65
C PHE A 183 9.27 -9.07 -0.71
N PRO A 184 9.06 -7.74 -0.78
CA PRO A 184 9.65 -6.78 -1.74
C PRO A 184 11.16 -6.53 -1.56
N ASN A 185 11.68 -6.76 -0.35
CA ASN A 185 13.11 -6.61 -0.05
C ASN A 185 13.58 -7.73 0.90
N LYS A 186 14.91 -7.91 1.01
CA LYS A 186 15.55 -8.89 1.90
C LYS A 186 15.48 -8.49 3.39
N LYS A 187 14.94 -7.31 3.69
CA LYS A 187 14.72 -6.79 5.04
C LYS A 187 13.29 -6.26 5.11
N LEU A 188 12.67 -6.42 6.28
CA LEU A 188 11.40 -5.76 6.58
C LEU A 188 11.70 -4.31 6.90
N HIS A 189 11.10 -3.39 6.15
CA HIS A 189 11.27 -1.97 6.33
C HIS A 189 10.01 -1.24 5.85
N GLU A 190 9.66 -0.13 6.49
CA GLU A 190 8.42 0.62 6.21
C GLU A 190 8.36 1.18 4.77
N GLN A 191 9.52 1.41 4.16
CA GLN A 191 9.64 1.91 2.78
C GLN A 191 9.64 0.80 1.72
N ASP A 192 9.66 -0.47 2.12
CA ASP A 192 9.70 -1.63 1.23
C ASP A 192 8.35 -2.35 1.25
N PHE A 193 7.53 -2.14 0.21
CA PHE A 193 6.18 -2.70 0.13
C PHE A 193 5.86 -3.21 -1.29
N ALA A 194 4.93 -4.16 -1.37
CA ALA A 194 4.35 -4.62 -2.62
C ALA A 194 2.86 -4.90 -2.45
N TYR A 195 2.06 -4.27 -3.31
CA TYR A 195 0.62 -4.48 -3.35
C TYR A 195 0.21 -5.08 -4.68
N LEU A 196 -0.69 -6.06 -4.64
CA LEU A 196 -1.38 -6.60 -5.79
C LEU A 196 -2.84 -6.17 -5.73
N VAL A 197 -3.27 -5.46 -6.75
CA VAL A 197 -4.66 -5.01 -6.92
C VAL A 197 -5.31 -5.85 -8.00
N ILE A 198 -6.37 -6.56 -7.64
CA ILE A 198 -7.14 -7.41 -8.56
C ILE A 198 -8.46 -6.71 -8.82
N ASN A 199 -8.67 -6.32 -10.07
CA ASN A 199 -9.93 -5.74 -10.52
C ASN A 199 -10.79 -6.84 -11.11
N ASN A 200 -11.89 -7.19 -10.45
CA ASN A 200 -12.82 -8.17 -11.01
C ASN A 200 -13.61 -7.54 -12.15
N ILE A 201 -13.20 -7.84 -13.38
CA ILE A 201 -13.88 -7.41 -14.60
C ILE A 201 -14.98 -8.43 -14.89
N GLU A 202 -16.12 -8.32 -14.22
CA GLU A 202 -17.33 -8.96 -14.74
C GLU A 202 -17.57 -8.43 -16.16
N LYS A 203 -17.42 -9.30 -17.17
CA LYS A 203 -17.81 -9.02 -18.56
C LYS A 203 -19.29 -8.64 -18.56
N CYS A 204 -19.61 -7.46 -19.08
CA CYS A 204 -20.98 -7.07 -19.39
C CYS A 204 -21.53 -7.88 -20.55
#